data_AF-A0A8T3UC07-F1
#
_entry.id   AF-A0A8T3UC07-F1
#
_cell.length_a   1.000
_cell.length_b   1.000
_cell.length_c   1.000
_cell.angle_alpha   90.00
_cell.angle_beta   90.00
_cell.angle_gamma   90.00
#
_symmetry.space_group_name_H-M   'P 1'
#
loop_
_entity.id
_entity.type
_entity.pdbx_description
1 polymer ?
#
loop_
_entity_poly.entity_id
_entity_poly.type
_entity_poly.pdbx_seq_one_letter_code
_entity_poly.pdbx_strand_id
1 'polypeptide(L)'
;MEGKIIEIILYAITIVLSVCSGIYITIGKERYKDEKTVFSKEGLNILRNNIFTASIYTIISLIMFVGIIYLDRKDGYEITYQGLITIFQKFTLIPLLIITFVVDIKERIIPNRITMLLFQTGIFFTMLHCIDLTSPVTNLIYLRESIIGLLTAVGIFGVMALLRRNNCR
;
A
#
# COMPACT_ATOMS: atom_id res chain seq x y z
N MET A 1 28.04 8.80 -12.78
CA MET A 1 27.81 7.35 -13.04
C MET A 1 26.85 6.75 -12.03
N GLU A 2 27.04 7.05 -10.74
CA GLU A 2 26.27 6.52 -9.59
C GLU A 2 24.76 6.47 -9.77
N GLY A 3 24.10 7.55 -10.22
CA GLY A 3 22.64 7.60 -10.37
C GLY A 3 22.02 6.39 -11.11
N LYS A 4 22.65 5.92 -12.21
CA LYS A 4 22.19 4.71 -12.93
C LYS A 4 22.32 3.42 -12.14
N ILE A 5 23.34 3.31 -11.28
CA ILE A 5 23.55 2.14 -10.42
C ILE A 5 22.45 2.10 -9.36
N ILE A 6 22.16 3.24 -8.73
CA ILE A 6 21.12 3.32 -7.68
C ILE A 6 19.71 3.15 -8.28
N GLU A 7 19.48 3.67 -9.49
CA GLU A 7 18.27 3.46 -10.28
C GLU A 7 18.00 1.95 -10.54
N ILE A 8 19.04 1.19 -10.91
CA ILE A 8 18.97 -0.27 -11.09
C ILE A 8 18.69 -0.97 -9.75
N ILE A 9 19.37 -0.58 -8.67
CA ILE A 9 19.19 -1.17 -7.33
C ILE A 9 17.75 -0.96 -6.82
N LEU A 10 17.21 0.26 -6.90
CA LEU A 10 15.84 0.59 -6.49
C LEU A 10 14.81 -0.20 -7.31
N TYR A 11 15.01 -0.29 -8.62
CA TYR A 11 14.14 -1.07 -9.51
C TYR A 11 14.27 -2.60 -9.26
N ALA A 12 15.42 -3.12 -8.82
CA ALA A 12 15.58 -4.52 -8.42
C ALA A 12 14.90 -4.84 -7.06
N ILE A 13 15.05 -3.95 -6.07
CA ILE A 13 14.34 -4.02 -4.78
C ILE A 13 12.82 -4.01 -5.01
N THR A 14 12.35 -3.20 -5.97
CA THR A 14 10.94 -3.13 -6.38
C THR A 14 10.38 -4.48 -6.82
N ILE A 15 11.14 -5.25 -7.59
CA ILE A 15 10.74 -6.59 -8.04
C ILE A 15 10.57 -7.52 -6.83
N VAL A 16 11.53 -7.55 -5.91
CA VAL A 16 11.46 -8.36 -4.67
C VAL A 16 10.24 -7.98 -3.84
N LEU A 17 10.01 -6.68 -3.62
CA LEU A 17 8.86 -6.20 -2.83
C LEU A 17 7.51 -6.47 -3.50
N SER A 18 7.44 -6.53 -4.84
CA SER A 18 6.22 -6.97 -5.56
C SER A 18 5.89 -8.44 -5.33
N VAL A 19 6.90 -9.31 -5.23
CA VAL A 19 6.73 -10.73 -4.90
C VAL A 19 6.23 -10.88 -3.46
N CYS A 20 6.89 -10.21 -2.50
CA CYS A 20 6.45 -10.18 -1.10
C CYS A 20 5.01 -9.65 -0.94
N SER A 21 4.65 -8.61 -1.69
CA SER A 21 3.31 -8.02 -1.69
C SER A 21 2.24 -9.00 -2.20
N GLY A 22 2.46 -9.65 -3.35
CA GLY A 22 1.51 -10.62 -3.90
C GLY A 22 1.29 -11.84 -3.01
N ILE A 23 2.35 -12.30 -2.33
CA ILE A 23 2.28 -13.35 -1.30
C ILE A 23 1.43 -12.87 -0.11
N TYR A 24 1.74 -11.69 0.45
CA TYR A 24 1.04 -11.12 1.59
C TYR A 24 -0.46 -10.93 1.31
N ILE A 25 -0.83 -10.36 0.16
CA ILE A 25 -2.23 -10.16 -0.27
C ILE A 25 -2.96 -11.51 -0.39
N THR A 26 -2.31 -12.52 -0.97
CA THR A 26 -2.92 -13.84 -1.20
C THR A 26 -3.18 -14.63 0.07
N ILE A 27 -2.28 -14.55 1.05
CA ILE A 27 -2.48 -15.21 2.34
C ILE A 27 -3.46 -14.38 3.19
N GLY A 28 -3.27 -13.06 3.23
CA GLY A 28 -4.08 -12.16 4.02
C GLY A 28 -5.57 -12.18 3.65
N LYS A 29 -5.93 -12.20 2.35
CA LYS A 29 -7.34 -12.11 1.91
C LYS A 29 -8.25 -13.20 2.49
N GLU A 30 -7.69 -14.37 2.83
CA GLU A 30 -8.41 -15.44 3.52
C GLU A 30 -8.15 -15.41 5.04
N ARG A 31 -6.93 -15.08 5.50
CA ARG A 31 -6.61 -15.07 6.94
C ARG A 31 -7.25 -13.93 7.73
N TYR A 32 -7.46 -12.76 7.12
CA TYR A 32 -8.18 -11.65 7.75
C TYR A 32 -9.69 -11.90 7.88
N LYS A 33 -10.28 -12.74 7.01
CA LYS A 33 -11.68 -13.20 7.16
C LYS A 33 -11.85 -14.09 8.40
N ASP A 34 -10.84 -14.92 8.67
CA ASP A 34 -10.78 -15.83 9.83
C ASP A 34 -10.25 -15.16 11.12
N GLU A 35 -9.89 -13.87 11.07
CA GLU A 35 -9.11 -13.13 12.10
C GLU A 35 -7.73 -13.73 12.49
N LYS A 36 -7.26 -14.74 11.77
CA LYS A 36 -6.04 -15.51 12.06
C LYS A 36 -4.76 -14.78 11.60
N THR A 37 -3.63 -15.16 12.18
CA THR A 37 -2.30 -14.67 11.78
C THR A 37 -1.99 -14.98 10.31
N VAL A 38 -1.41 -14.01 9.59
CA VAL A 38 -1.01 -14.15 8.18
C VAL A 38 0.17 -15.11 8.04
N PHE A 39 1.22 -14.91 8.83
CA PHE A 39 2.38 -15.81 8.84
C PHE A 39 2.11 -17.04 9.70
N SER A 40 1.77 -18.16 9.05
CA SER A 40 1.59 -19.47 9.68
C SER A 40 1.90 -20.61 8.70
N LYS A 41 2.02 -21.85 9.21
CA LYS A 41 2.16 -23.05 8.38
C LYS A 41 0.95 -23.24 7.44
N GLU A 42 -0.24 -22.86 7.89
CA GLU A 42 -1.47 -22.87 7.09
C GLU A 42 -1.42 -21.81 5.98
N GLY A 43 -0.84 -20.63 6.26
CA GLY A 43 -0.65 -19.55 5.28
C GLY A 43 0.22 -20.00 4.10
N LEU A 44 1.27 -20.79 4.34
CA LEU A 44 2.07 -21.40 3.26
C LEU A 44 1.26 -22.40 2.42
N ASN A 45 0.33 -23.14 3.03
CA ASN A 45 -0.54 -24.07 2.31
C ASN A 45 -1.61 -23.33 1.48
N ILE A 46 -2.16 -22.23 2.01
CA ILE A 46 -3.05 -21.30 1.27
C ILE A 46 -2.30 -20.73 0.07
N LEU A 47 -1.06 -20.27 0.25
CA LEU A 47 -0.21 -19.75 -0.83
C LEU A 47 0.03 -20.80 -1.92
N ARG A 48 0.41 -22.04 -1.53
CA ARG A 48 0.66 -23.14 -2.48
C ARG A 48 -0.58 -23.45 -3.32
N ASN A 49 -1.77 -23.47 -2.70
CA ASN A 49 -3.03 -23.75 -3.39
C ASN A 49 -3.54 -22.54 -4.21
N ASN A 50 -3.12 -21.31 -3.89
CA ASN A 50 -3.53 -20.07 -4.57
C ASN A 50 -2.39 -19.44 -5.38
N ILE A 51 -1.41 -20.22 -5.85
CA ILE A 51 -0.18 -19.67 -6.45
C ILE A 51 -0.44 -18.83 -7.72
N PHE A 52 -1.48 -19.19 -8.50
CA PHE A 52 -1.95 -18.38 -9.63
C PHE A 52 -2.46 -17.01 -9.17
N THR A 53 -3.28 -16.97 -8.11
CA THR A 53 -3.77 -15.75 -7.48
C THR A 53 -2.62 -14.88 -6.94
N ALA A 54 -1.58 -15.50 -6.38
CA ALA A 54 -0.38 -14.80 -5.93
C ALA A 54 0.38 -14.15 -7.09
N SER A 55 0.53 -14.85 -8.22
CA SER A 55 1.17 -14.28 -9.41
C SER A 55 0.42 -13.04 -9.94
N ILE A 56 -0.93 -13.07 -9.94
CA ILE A 56 -1.76 -11.91 -10.31
C ILE A 56 -1.51 -10.72 -9.37
N TYR A 57 -1.55 -10.93 -8.05
CA TYR A 57 -1.30 -9.82 -7.12
C TYR A 57 0.15 -9.32 -7.13
N THR A 58 1.13 -10.17 -7.44
CA THR A 58 2.51 -9.75 -7.70
C THR A 58 2.60 -8.86 -8.94
N ILE A 59 1.94 -9.23 -10.06
CA ILE A 59 1.91 -8.41 -11.28
C ILE A 59 1.24 -7.05 -11.01
N ILE A 60 0.10 -7.03 -10.31
CA ILE A 60 -0.59 -5.78 -9.94
C ILE A 60 0.30 -4.90 -9.04
N SER A 61 0.95 -5.49 -8.04
CA SER A 61 1.87 -4.76 -7.14
C SER A 61 3.08 -4.23 -7.91
N LEU A 62 3.64 -5.02 -8.84
CA LEU A 62 4.78 -4.63 -9.66
C LEU A 62 4.44 -3.45 -10.57
N ILE A 63 3.31 -3.50 -11.26
CA ILE A 63 2.84 -2.40 -12.12
C ILE A 63 2.66 -1.12 -11.31
N MET A 64 2.04 -1.19 -10.12
CA MET A 64 1.87 -0.01 -9.28
C MET A 64 3.19 0.51 -8.70
N PHE A 65 4.11 -0.35 -8.24
CA PHE A 65 5.41 0.13 -7.76
C PHE A 65 6.27 0.72 -8.88
N VAL A 66 6.32 0.08 -10.06
CA VAL A 66 7.07 0.62 -11.22
C VAL A 66 6.45 1.93 -11.69
N GLY A 67 5.12 2.03 -11.74
CA GLY A 67 4.41 3.27 -12.09
C GLY A 67 4.67 4.40 -11.10
N ILE A 68 4.55 4.13 -9.79
CA ILE A 68 4.88 5.10 -8.74
C ILE A 68 6.33 5.56 -8.85
N ILE A 69 7.28 4.63 -8.98
CA ILE A 69 8.70 4.99 -8.96
C ILE A 69 9.09 5.66 -10.29
N TYR A 70 8.44 5.38 -11.41
CA TYR A 70 8.59 6.16 -12.65
C TYR A 70 8.08 7.60 -12.51
N LEU A 71 6.96 7.80 -11.79
CA LEU A 71 6.44 9.15 -11.51
C LEU A 71 7.32 9.93 -10.53
N ASP A 72 7.91 9.27 -9.52
CA ASP A 72 8.90 9.89 -8.61
C ASP A 72 10.26 10.16 -9.29
N ARG A 73 10.77 9.21 -10.10
CA ARG A 73 12.06 9.32 -10.86
C ARG A 73 12.06 10.49 -11.87
N LYS A 74 10.93 11.14 -12.14
CA LYS A 74 10.73 12.05 -13.28
C LYS A 74 11.68 13.27 -13.27
N ASP A 75 11.85 13.90 -12.13
CA ASP A 75 12.55 15.20 -12.04
C ASP A 75 13.99 15.06 -11.50
N GLY A 76 14.44 13.86 -11.12
CA GLY A 76 15.83 13.60 -10.72
C GLY A 76 16.03 12.37 -9.82
N TYR A 77 17.24 12.22 -9.27
CA TYR A 77 17.55 11.21 -8.24
C TYR A 77 18.36 11.82 -7.09
N GLU A 78 17.68 12.13 -5.99
CA GLU A 78 18.28 12.59 -4.73
C GLU A 78 17.77 11.73 -3.55
N ILE A 79 18.68 11.21 -2.73
CA ILE A 79 18.31 10.41 -1.54
C ILE A 79 18.09 11.34 -0.33
N THR A 80 16.99 12.09 -0.38
CA THR A 80 16.55 12.92 0.74
C THR A 80 15.78 12.08 1.76
N TYR A 81 15.85 12.43 3.06
CA TYR A 81 15.08 11.79 4.15
C TYR A 81 13.60 11.64 3.81
N GLN A 82 12.99 12.72 3.30
CA GLN A 82 11.63 12.77 2.78
C GLN A 82 11.37 11.72 1.68
N GLY A 83 12.24 11.66 0.66
CA GLY A 83 12.10 10.69 -0.44
C GLY A 83 12.19 9.24 0.04
N LEU A 84 13.09 8.95 0.99
CA LEU A 84 13.21 7.63 1.58
C LEU A 84 11.93 7.22 2.35
N ILE A 85 11.35 8.11 3.17
CA ILE A 85 10.08 7.85 3.86
C ILE A 85 8.95 7.67 2.86
N THR A 86 8.84 8.52 1.85
CA THR A 86 7.82 8.41 0.79
C THR A 86 7.90 7.06 0.08
N ILE A 87 9.11 6.56 -0.22
CA ILE A 87 9.32 5.23 -0.82
C ILE A 87 8.84 4.12 0.14
N PHE A 88 9.22 4.16 1.43
CA PHE A 88 8.74 3.17 2.42
C PHE A 88 7.23 3.24 2.66
N GLN A 89 6.63 4.44 2.67
CA GLN A 89 5.19 4.66 2.74
C GLN A 89 4.50 4.00 1.56
N LYS A 90 4.95 4.27 0.33
CA LYS A 90 4.39 3.70 -0.90
C LYS A 90 4.51 2.17 -0.95
N PHE A 91 5.66 1.61 -0.56
CA PHE A 91 5.86 0.16 -0.43
C PHE A 91 4.96 -0.48 0.64
N THR A 92 4.58 0.24 1.69
CA THR A 92 3.69 -0.27 2.76
C THR A 92 2.21 -0.11 2.40
N LEU A 93 1.80 1.05 1.89
CA LEU A 93 0.40 1.38 1.64
C LEU A 93 -0.20 0.64 0.43
N ILE A 94 0.57 0.35 -0.64
CA ILE A 94 0.05 -0.41 -1.79
C ILE A 94 -0.47 -1.80 -1.41
N PRO A 95 0.29 -2.70 -0.75
CA PRO A 95 -0.22 -4.02 -0.42
C PRO A 95 -1.41 -3.96 0.55
N LEU A 96 -1.45 -2.98 1.47
CA LEU A 96 -2.61 -2.72 2.32
C LEU A 96 -3.82 -2.21 1.52
N LEU A 97 -3.63 -1.32 0.54
CA LEU A 97 -4.71 -0.79 -0.29
C LEU A 97 -5.32 -1.87 -1.19
N ILE A 98 -4.49 -2.71 -1.83
CA ILE A 98 -4.97 -3.84 -2.65
C ILE A 98 -5.78 -4.81 -1.79
N ILE A 99 -5.25 -5.23 -0.64
CA ILE A 99 -5.93 -6.23 0.19
C ILE A 99 -7.21 -5.67 0.86
N THR A 100 -7.22 -4.40 1.29
CA THR A 100 -8.45 -3.72 1.71
C THR A 100 -9.47 -3.71 0.56
N PHE A 101 -9.10 -3.27 -0.64
CA PHE A 101 -10.03 -3.23 -1.79
C PHE A 101 -10.61 -4.61 -2.15
N VAL A 102 -9.78 -5.66 -2.15
CA VAL A 102 -10.19 -7.04 -2.41
C VAL A 102 -11.16 -7.57 -1.34
N VAL A 103 -10.89 -7.30 -0.06
CA VAL A 103 -11.73 -7.76 1.06
C VAL A 103 -13.02 -6.94 1.16
N ASP A 104 -12.95 -5.62 1.00
CA ASP A 104 -14.10 -4.71 1.07
C ASP A 104 -15.10 -4.99 -0.06
N ILE A 105 -14.65 -5.34 -1.28
CA ILE A 105 -15.53 -5.79 -2.37
C ILE A 105 -16.21 -7.13 -2.06
N LYS A 106 -15.44 -8.10 -1.54
CA LYS A 106 -15.89 -9.49 -1.28
C LYS A 106 -16.86 -9.58 -0.11
N GLU A 107 -16.51 -8.96 1.02
CA GLU A 107 -17.23 -9.09 2.30
C GLU A 107 -18.19 -7.91 2.55
N ARG A 108 -18.02 -6.77 1.87
CA ARG A 108 -18.81 -5.53 1.99
C ARG A 108 -18.84 -4.90 3.40
N ILE A 109 -18.09 -5.41 4.38
CA ILE A 109 -18.04 -4.88 5.75
C ILE A 109 -16.96 -3.78 5.84
N ILE A 110 -17.43 -2.53 5.89
CA ILE A 110 -16.64 -1.33 6.17
C ILE A 110 -17.21 -0.69 7.46
N PRO A 111 -16.38 -0.23 8.40
CA PRO A 111 -14.92 -0.44 8.46
C PRO A 111 -14.59 -1.87 8.93
N ASN A 112 -13.46 -2.41 8.45
CA ASN A 112 -12.85 -3.62 9.03
C ASN A 112 -11.42 -3.34 9.52
N ARG A 113 -10.81 -4.35 10.15
CA ARG A 113 -9.47 -4.28 10.74
C ARG A 113 -8.38 -3.90 9.74
N ILE A 114 -8.52 -4.28 8.46
CA ILE A 114 -7.58 -3.92 7.40
C ILE A 114 -7.75 -2.44 7.02
N THR A 115 -9.00 -1.98 6.80
CA THR A 115 -9.29 -0.56 6.54
C THR A 115 -8.74 0.32 7.66
N MET A 116 -8.88 -0.10 8.92
CA MET A 116 -8.34 0.62 10.09
C MET A 116 -6.80 0.64 10.11
N LEU A 117 -6.15 -0.47 9.75
CA LEU A 117 -4.69 -0.55 9.64
C LEU A 117 -4.14 0.35 8.51
N LEU A 118 -4.87 0.47 7.39
CA LEU A 118 -4.54 1.39 6.29
C LEU A 118 -4.58 2.85 6.74
N PHE A 119 -5.61 3.25 7.51
CA PHE A 119 -5.65 4.59 8.12
C PHE A 119 -4.53 4.82 9.13
N GLN A 120 -4.26 3.85 10.03
CA GLN A 120 -3.20 3.97 11.04
C GLN A 120 -1.80 4.09 10.41
N THR A 121 -1.50 3.30 9.38
CA THR A 121 -0.22 3.38 8.67
C THR A 121 -0.08 4.69 7.88
N GLY A 122 -1.14 5.17 7.22
CA GLY A 122 -1.13 6.48 6.56
C GLY A 122 -0.85 7.66 7.53
N ILE A 123 -1.47 7.63 8.72
CA ILE A 123 -1.22 8.62 9.78
C ILE A 123 0.23 8.52 10.28
N PHE A 124 0.73 7.30 10.53
CA PHE A 124 2.11 7.06 10.98
C PHE A 124 3.16 7.62 10.01
N PHE A 125 3.02 7.36 8.69
CA PHE A 125 3.94 7.94 7.71
C PHE A 125 3.80 9.47 7.59
N THR A 126 2.60 10.02 7.75
CA THR A 126 2.39 11.47 7.81
C THR A 126 3.12 12.09 9.03
N MET A 127 3.12 11.42 10.17
CA MET A 127 3.89 11.85 11.34
C MET A 127 5.40 11.79 11.08
N LEU A 128 5.92 10.73 10.47
CA LEU A 128 7.34 10.63 10.09
C LEU A 128 7.76 11.75 9.14
N HIS A 129 6.96 12.06 8.12
CA HIS A 129 7.19 13.16 7.20
C HIS A 129 7.24 14.54 7.90
N CYS A 130 6.39 14.76 8.91
CA CYS A 130 6.33 16.01 9.66
C CYS A 130 7.41 16.18 10.75
N ILE A 131 8.12 15.11 11.13
CA ILE A 131 9.17 15.15 12.17
C ILE A 131 10.46 15.84 11.68
N ASP A 132 10.65 15.97 10.37
CA ASP A 132 11.85 16.57 9.76
C ASP A 132 11.90 18.10 9.95
N LEU A 133 12.45 18.57 11.07
CA LEU A 133 12.60 20.00 11.34
C LEU A 133 13.52 20.74 10.34
N THR A 134 14.25 20.02 9.47
CA THR A 134 15.19 20.59 8.48
C THR A 134 14.48 21.32 7.33
N SER A 135 13.20 21.02 7.07
CA SER A 135 12.46 21.59 5.92
C SER A 135 10.97 21.83 6.23
N PRO A 136 10.62 22.87 7.02
CA PRO A 136 9.23 23.13 7.42
C PRO A 136 8.27 23.36 6.25
N VAL A 137 8.77 23.86 5.11
CA VAL A 137 7.95 24.06 3.89
C VAL A 137 7.55 22.73 3.25
N THR A 138 8.45 21.74 3.18
CA THR A 138 8.09 20.42 2.63
C THR A 138 7.12 19.69 3.55
N ASN A 139 7.27 19.81 4.86
CA ASN A 139 6.38 19.16 5.82
C ASN A 139 4.94 19.68 5.70
N LEU A 140 4.77 20.99 5.44
CA LEU A 140 3.44 21.57 5.18
C LEU A 140 2.82 21.05 3.86
N ILE A 141 3.64 20.81 2.84
CA ILE A 141 3.19 20.19 1.57
C ILE A 141 2.79 18.72 1.82
N TYR A 142 3.62 17.90 2.48
CA TYR A 142 3.28 16.51 2.81
C TYR A 142 2.02 16.42 3.68
N LEU A 143 1.86 17.30 4.66
CA LEU A 143 0.66 17.35 5.49
C LEU A 143 -0.59 17.69 4.67
N ARG A 144 -0.50 18.66 3.74
CA ARG A 144 -1.58 19.01 2.81
C ARG A 144 -1.98 17.82 1.94
N GLU A 145 -1.02 17.16 1.30
CA GLU A 145 -1.30 16.01 0.43
C GLU A 145 -1.84 14.82 1.21
N SER A 146 -1.35 14.57 2.43
CA SER A 146 -1.92 13.54 3.33
C SER A 146 -3.36 13.85 3.74
N ILE A 147 -3.72 15.11 3.98
CA ILE A 147 -5.11 15.49 4.28
C ILE A 147 -6.01 15.31 3.05
N ILE A 148 -5.55 15.70 1.85
CA ILE A 148 -6.27 15.49 0.59
C ILE A 148 -6.46 13.99 0.30
N GLY A 149 -5.41 13.19 0.50
CA GLY A 149 -5.44 11.73 0.39
C GLY A 149 -6.40 11.08 1.39
N LEU A 150 -6.42 11.55 2.64
CA LEU A 150 -7.34 11.09 3.68
C LEU A 150 -8.80 11.38 3.30
N LEU A 151 -9.11 12.61 2.86
CA LEU A 151 -10.45 12.99 2.40
C LEU A 151 -10.88 12.18 1.17
N THR A 152 -9.96 11.94 0.24
CA THR A 152 -10.20 11.13 -0.96
C THR A 152 -10.51 9.68 -0.59
N ALA A 153 -9.74 9.09 0.33
CA ALA A 153 -9.98 7.73 0.83
C ALA A 153 -11.33 7.63 1.56
N VAL A 154 -11.64 8.56 2.46
CA VAL A 154 -12.94 8.63 3.16
C VAL A 154 -14.10 8.77 2.16
N GLY A 155 -13.92 9.56 1.09
CA GLY A 155 -14.88 9.66 0.00
C GLY A 155 -15.12 8.33 -0.71
N ILE A 156 -14.06 7.63 -1.12
CA ILE A 156 -14.14 6.34 -1.82
C ILE A 156 -14.79 5.26 -0.93
N PHE A 157 -14.32 5.09 0.32
CA PHE A 157 -14.91 4.14 1.26
C PHE A 157 -16.37 4.50 1.62
N GLY A 158 -16.68 5.79 1.73
CA GLY A 158 -18.04 6.29 1.95
C GLY A 158 -18.99 5.97 0.80
N VAL A 159 -18.55 6.19 -0.45
CA VAL A 159 -19.34 5.82 -1.65
C VAL A 159 -19.57 4.30 -1.71
N MET A 160 -18.55 3.47 -1.44
CA MET A 160 -18.73 2.01 -1.38
C MET A 160 -19.73 1.58 -0.29
N ALA A 161 -19.69 2.20 0.89
CA ALA A 161 -20.64 1.96 1.97
C ALA A 161 -22.08 2.41 1.63
N LEU A 162 -22.25 3.51 0.90
CA LEU A 162 -23.55 3.99 0.42
C LEU A 162 -24.14 3.09 -0.68
N LEU A 163 -23.32 2.66 -1.64
CA LEU A 163 -23.73 1.71 -2.69
C LEU A 163 -24.18 0.37 -2.08
N ARG A 164 -23.49 -0.13 -1.04
CA ARG A 164 -23.94 -1.30 -0.27
C ARG A 164 -25.36 -1.11 0.28
N ARG A 165 -25.67 0.05 0.86
CA ARG A 165 -26.98 0.32 1.50
C ARG A 165 -28.14 0.25 0.50
N ASN A 166 -27.94 0.67 -0.74
CA ASN A 166 -28.98 0.60 -1.78
C ASN A 166 -29.18 -0.84 -2.31
N ASN A 167 -28.13 -1.67 -2.32
CA ASN A 167 -28.21 -3.09 -2.70
C ASN A 167 -28.74 -4.03 -1.59
N CYS A 168 -29.26 -3.48 -0.49
CA CYS A 168 -29.91 -4.22 0.60
C CYS A 168 -31.33 -3.69 0.88
N ARG A 169 -32.03 -3.29 -0.19
CA ARG A 169 -33.46 -3.00 -0.27
C ARG A 169 -34.06 -3.79 -1.43
#